data_AF-A0A0K2VUB2-F1
#
_entry.id   AF-A0A0K2VUB2-F1
#
_cell.length_a   1.000
_cell.length_b   1.000
_cell.length_c   1.000
_cell.angle_alpha   90.00
_cell.angle_beta   90.00
_cell.angle_gamma   90.00
#
_symmetry.space_group_name_H-M   'P 1'
#
loop_
_entity.id
_entity.type
_entity.pdbx_description
1 polymer ?
#
loop_
_entity_poly.entity_id
_entity_poly.type
_entity_poly.pdbx_seq_one_letter_code
_entity_poly.pdbx_strand_id
1 'polypeptide(L)'
;MREPLTRFGIHRVVTQYAAMASKTVPTLATKRVSPHTIRHTTAVHLLRAGVDINTIRAWLGHVSLDTTHIYAEVDLEMKAKALAKVDISGLKEHPRQRSLPSLMTFLKAL
;
A
#
# COMPACT_ATOMS: atom_id res chain seq x y z
N MET A 1 19.25 15.98 -31.93
CA MET A 1 18.61 16.29 -30.63
C MET A 1 17.93 15.04 -30.12
N ARG A 2 18.14 14.62 -28.87
CA ARG A 2 17.39 13.48 -28.28
C ARG A 2 16.14 14.08 -27.62
N GLU A 3 14.98 13.81 -28.20
CA GLU A 3 13.72 14.24 -27.59
C GLU A 3 13.48 13.50 -26.26
N PRO A 4 12.89 14.16 -25.25
CA PRO A 4 12.52 13.52 -24.01
C PRO A 4 11.51 12.39 -24.22
N LEU A 5 11.68 11.29 -23.49
CA LEU A 5 10.71 10.19 -23.48
C LEU A 5 9.38 10.65 -22.87
N THR A 6 8.29 10.40 -23.57
CA THR A 6 6.94 10.63 -23.06
C THR A 6 6.55 9.56 -22.04
N ARG A 7 5.48 9.82 -21.25
CA ARG A 7 4.93 8.82 -20.31
C ARG A 7 4.64 7.47 -20.98
N PHE A 8 4.14 7.51 -22.21
CA PHE A 8 3.81 6.33 -22.99
C PHE A 8 5.08 5.60 -23.44
N GLY A 9 6.12 6.35 -23.80
CA GLY A 9 7.44 5.80 -24.09
C GLY A 9 8.01 5.04 -22.90
N ILE A 10 7.97 5.64 -21.70
CA ILE A 10 8.42 4.98 -20.47
C ILE A 10 7.60 3.72 -20.19
N HIS A 11 6.27 3.82 -20.27
CA HIS A 11 5.39 2.67 -20.06
C HIS A 11 5.73 1.53 -21.02
N ARG A 12 5.89 1.83 -22.32
CA ARG A 12 6.23 0.86 -23.35
C ARG A 12 7.58 0.18 -23.05
N VAL A 13 8.59 0.96 -22.71
CA VAL A 13 9.92 0.46 -22.33
C VAL A 13 9.80 -0.51 -21.16
N VAL A 14 9.12 -0.11 -20.07
CA VAL A 14 8.93 -0.98 -18.90
C VAL A 14 8.20 -2.28 -19.27
N THR A 15 7.10 -2.20 -20.02
CA THR A 15 6.35 -3.40 -20.41
C THR A 15 7.16 -4.32 -21.33
N GLN A 16 7.96 -3.75 -22.23
CA GLN A 16 8.81 -4.51 -23.13
C GLN A 16 9.88 -5.29 -22.36
N TYR A 17 10.59 -4.64 -21.44
CA TYR A 17 11.59 -5.31 -20.61
C TYR A 17 10.96 -6.33 -19.66
N ALA A 18 9.76 -6.06 -19.12
CA ALA A 18 9.04 -7.06 -18.32
C ALA A 18 8.71 -8.32 -19.12
N ALA A 19 8.29 -8.18 -20.37
CA ALA A 19 8.03 -9.30 -21.27
C ALA A 19 9.31 -10.04 -21.70
N MET A 20 10.45 -9.35 -21.78
CA MET A 20 11.74 -10.00 -22.01
C MET A 20 12.20 -10.78 -20.77
N ALA A 21 12.08 -10.17 -19.59
CA ALA A 21 12.43 -10.78 -18.31
C ALA A 21 11.55 -11.99 -17.96
N SER A 22 10.31 -12.05 -18.44
CA SER A 22 9.46 -13.22 -18.21
C SER A 22 9.98 -14.50 -18.85
N LYS A 23 10.86 -14.40 -19.86
CA LYS A 23 11.53 -15.56 -20.47
C LYS A 23 12.53 -16.23 -19.52
N THR A 24 13.17 -15.46 -18.65
CA THR A 24 14.12 -15.98 -17.63
C THR A 24 13.45 -16.17 -16.27
N VAL A 25 12.42 -15.38 -15.96
CA VAL A 25 11.64 -15.45 -14.73
C VAL A 25 10.15 -15.66 -15.07
N PRO A 26 9.70 -16.92 -15.27
CA PRO A 26 8.34 -17.22 -15.75
C PRO A 26 7.21 -16.62 -14.90
N THR A 27 7.45 -16.42 -13.60
CA THR A 27 6.48 -15.82 -12.67
C THR A 27 6.13 -14.37 -12.99
N LEU A 28 6.93 -13.67 -13.81
CA LEU A 28 6.60 -12.33 -14.28
C LEU A 28 5.53 -12.32 -15.37
N ALA A 29 5.35 -13.43 -16.11
CA ALA A 29 4.38 -13.49 -17.21
C ALA A 29 2.92 -13.28 -16.73
N THR A 30 2.63 -13.65 -15.48
CA THR A 30 1.29 -13.50 -14.87
C THR A 30 1.12 -12.19 -14.09
N LYS A 31 2.19 -11.39 -13.95
CA LYS A 31 2.18 -10.16 -13.15
C LYS A 31 2.01 -8.93 -14.03
N ARG A 32 1.23 -7.96 -13.54
CA ARG A 32 1.08 -6.64 -14.18
C ARG A 32 2.23 -5.71 -13.79
N VAL A 33 3.29 -5.69 -14.60
CA VAL A 33 4.45 -4.80 -14.40
C VAL A 33 4.25 -3.50 -15.16
N SER A 34 4.25 -2.37 -14.44
CA SER A 34 4.12 -1.02 -14.97
C SER A 34 5.03 -0.06 -14.18
N PRO A 35 5.29 1.17 -14.68
CA PRO A 35 6.04 2.17 -13.90
C PRO A 35 5.44 2.42 -12.50
N HIS A 36 4.11 2.43 -12.38
CA HIS A 36 3.44 2.60 -11.09
C HIS A 36 3.59 1.38 -10.19
N THR A 37 3.54 0.15 -10.73
CA THR A 37 3.78 -1.08 -9.96
C THR A 37 5.20 -1.09 -9.38
N ILE A 38 6.19 -0.68 -10.19
CA ILE A 38 7.58 -0.57 -9.74
C ILE A 38 7.71 0.44 -8.61
N ARG A 39 7.16 1.66 -8.78
CA ARG A 39 7.17 2.70 -7.74
C ARG A 39 6.53 2.23 -6.43
N HIS A 40 5.36 1.58 -6.52
CA HIS A 40 4.66 1.04 -5.36
C HIS A 40 5.50 -0.04 -4.65
N THR A 41 6.09 -0.96 -5.42
CA THR A 41 6.95 -2.02 -4.90
C THR A 41 8.17 -1.43 -4.18
N THR A 42 8.84 -0.44 -4.77
CA THR A 42 9.97 0.24 -4.13
C THR A 42 9.58 0.87 -2.80
N ALA A 43 8.44 1.55 -2.74
CA ALA A 43 7.95 2.17 -1.50
C ALA A 43 7.70 1.14 -0.39
N VAL A 44 7.02 0.04 -0.71
CA VAL A 44 6.75 -1.05 0.23
C VAL A 44 8.06 -1.71 0.70
N HIS A 45 9.02 -1.93 -0.19
CA HIS A 45 10.33 -2.48 0.19
C HIS A 45 11.11 -1.56 1.12
N LEU A 46 11.11 -0.24 0.88
CA LEU A 46 11.74 0.73 1.79
C LEU A 46 11.06 0.73 3.16
N LEU A 47 9.73 0.69 3.18
CA LEU A 47 8.96 0.65 4.42
C LEU A 47 9.28 -0.60 5.24
N ARG A 48 9.33 -1.78 4.58
CA ARG A 48 9.72 -3.06 5.21
C ARG A 48 11.13 -3.08 5.73
N ALA A 49 12.05 -2.36 5.09
CA ALA A 49 13.41 -2.16 5.57
C ALA A 49 13.49 -1.23 6.79
N GLY A 50 12.37 -0.68 7.26
CA GLY A 50 12.29 0.19 8.43
C GLY A 50 12.58 1.66 8.13
N VAL A 51 12.58 2.06 6.85
CA VAL A 51 12.71 3.47 6.48
C VAL A 51 11.45 4.22 6.89
N ASP A 52 11.62 5.37 7.52
CA ASP A 52 10.51 6.21 7.96
C ASP A 52 9.61 6.64 6.80
N ILE A 53 8.30 6.67 7.04
CA ILE A 53 7.30 6.99 6.02
C ILE A 53 7.45 8.40 5.46
N ASN A 54 7.94 9.37 6.25
CA ASN A 54 8.21 10.72 5.76
C ASN A 54 9.45 10.77 4.87
N THR A 55 10.46 9.96 5.17
CA THR A 55 11.63 9.78 4.29
C THR A 55 11.22 9.19 2.95
N ILE A 56 10.39 8.14 2.95
CA ILE A 56 9.86 7.54 1.71
C ILE A 56 9.03 8.55 0.91
N ARG A 57 8.17 9.33 1.59
CA ARG A 57 7.38 10.40 0.98
C ARG A 57 8.27 11.43 0.28
N ALA A 58 9.33 11.88 0.95
CA ALA A 58 10.29 12.85 0.41
C ALA A 58 11.04 12.29 -0.81
N TRP A 59 11.50 11.04 -0.73
CA TRP A 59 12.20 10.37 -1.84
C TRP A 59 11.34 10.15 -3.08
N LEU A 60 10.05 9.87 -2.89
CA LEU A 60 9.12 9.67 -3.99
C LEU A 60 8.53 10.99 -4.50
N GLY A 61 8.68 12.10 -3.77
CA GLY A 61 8.12 13.40 -4.17
C GLY A 61 6.59 13.45 -4.08
N HIS A 62 5.99 12.73 -3.13
CA HIS A 62 4.54 12.82 -2.88
C HIS A 62 4.20 14.13 -2.15
N VAL A 63 3.26 14.89 -2.71
CA VAL A 63 2.72 16.12 -2.09
C VAL A 63 1.75 15.78 -0.94
N SER A 64 1.05 14.63 -1.00
CA SER A 64 0.11 14.18 0.05
C SER A 64 0.56 12.89 0.74
N LEU A 65 0.37 12.84 2.06
CA LEU A 65 0.56 11.67 2.91
C LEU A 65 -0.44 10.54 2.61
N ASP A 66 -1.62 10.84 2.06
CA ASP A 66 -2.67 9.85 1.78
C ASP A 66 -2.18 8.76 0.81
N THR A 67 -1.44 9.16 -0.23
CA THR A 67 -0.83 8.23 -1.20
C THR A 67 0.27 7.34 -0.59
N THR A 68 0.79 7.72 0.57
CA THR A 68 1.87 7.01 1.28
C THR A 68 1.30 6.12 2.38
N HIS A 69 0.17 6.50 2.99
CA HIS A 69 -0.52 5.72 4.01
C HIS A 69 -0.99 4.35 3.48
N ILE A 70 -1.33 4.28 2.19
CA ILE A 70 -1.63 3.03 1.47
C ILE A 70 -0.48 2.00 1.63
N TYR A 71 0.79 2.43 1.72
CA TYR A 71 1.89 1.48 1.91
C TYR A 71 1.91 0.86 3.32
N ALA A 72 1.62 1.67 4.35
CA ALA A 72 1.51 1.20 5.73
C ALA A 72 0.30 0.29 5.94
N GLU A 73 -0.78 0.53 5.20
CA GLU A 73 -1.98 -0.30 5.30
C GLU A 73 -1.79 -1.70 4.70
N VAL A 74 -0.99 -1.82 3.64
CA VAL A 74 -0.78 -3.07 2.90
C VAL A 74 0.14 -4.04 3.65
N ASP A 75 1.00 -3.57 4.56
CA ASP A 75 1.97 -4.44 5.24
C ASP A 75 1.49 -4.96 6.61
N LEU A 76 0.83 -6.12 6.57
CA LEU A 76 0.36 -6.85 7.76
C LEU A 76 1.47 -7.13 8.80
N GLU A 77 2.69 -7.39 8.35
CA GLU A 77 3.82 -7.68 9.25
C GLU A 77 4.22 -6.44 10.07
N MET A 78 4.22 -5.26 9.45
CA MET A 78 4.50 -4.01 10.15
C MET A 78 3.38 -3.65 11.12
N LYS A 79 2.11 -3.88 10.75
CA LYS A 79 0.96 -3.75 11.66
C LYS A 79 1.09 -4.67 12.87
N ALA A 80 1.46 -5.93 12.66
CA ALA A 80 1.68 -6.89 13.73
C ALA A 80 2.84 -6.46 14.65
N LYS A 81 3.96 -5.99 14.09
CA LYS A 81 5.09 -5.44 14.86
C LYS A 81 4.71 -4.18 15.64
N ALA A 82 3.88 -3.31 15.08
CA ALA A 82 3.40 -2.12 15.76
C ALA A 82 2.49 -2.49 16.93
N LEU A 83 1.55 -3.43 16.73
CA LEU A 83 0.68 -3.95 17.79
C LEU A 83 1.49 -4.63 18.91
N ALA A 84 2.53 -5.40 18.57
CA ALA A 84 3.39 -6.04 19.55
C ALA A 84 4.21 -5.06 20.40
N LYS A 85 4.46 -3.84 19.92
CA LYS A 85 5.14 -2.77 20.68
C LYS A 85 4.22 -2.00 21.62
N VAL A 86 2.90 -2.14 21.47
CA VAL A 86 1.93 -1.49 22.34
C VAL A 86 1.58 -2.46 23.45
N ASP A 87 1.97 -2.13 24.69
CA ASP A 87 1.48 -2.84 25.85
C ASP A 87 0.02 -2.45 26.11
N ILE A 88 -0.88 -3.41 25.89
CA ILE A 88 -2.33 -3.25 26.00
C ILE A 88 -2.83 -3.61 27.41
N SER A 89 -1.95 -4.09 28.29
CA SER A 89 -2.31 -4.63 29.62
C SER A 89 -2.97 -3.62 30.56
N GLY A 90 -2.87 -2.31 30.27
CA GLY A 90 -3.47 -1.22 31.03
C GLY A 90 -4.71 -0.57 30.40
N LEU A 91 -5.17 -1.02 29.22
CA LEU A 91 -6.40 -0.46 28.64
C LEU A 91 -7.61 -0.97 29.44
N LYS A 92 -8.32 -0.05 30.10
CA LYS A 92 -9.64 -0.35 30.67
C LYS A 92 -10.52 -0.87 29.54
N GLU A 93 -11.06 -2.08 29.69
CA GLU A 93 -12.12 -2.55 28.81
C GLU A 93 -13.27 -1.55 28.88
N HIS A 94 -13.48 -0.79 27.80
CA HIS A 94 -14.72 -0.06 27.66
C HIS A 94 -15.81 -1.10 27.37
N PRO A 95 -16.87 -1.19 28.19
CA PRO A 95 -17.98 -2.10 27.89
C PRO A 95 -18.49 -1.76 26.49
N ARG A 96 -18.68 -2.77 25.64
CA ARG A 96 -19.30 -2.62 24.31
C ARG A 96 -20.69 -1.97 24.48
N GLN A 97 -20.72 -0.66 24.38
CA GLN A 97 -21.93 0.17 24.33
C GLN A 97 -22.26 0.30 22.83
N ARG A 98 -23.43 -0.05 22.29
CA ARG A 98 -24.79 -0.29 22.79
C ARG A 98 -25.44 -1.28 21.79
N SER A 99 -26.31 -2.16 22.28
CA SER A 99 -27.31 -2.81 21.42
C SER A 99 -28.16 -1.72 20.76
N LEU A 100 -27.90 -1.43 19.49
CA LEU A 100 -28.88 -0.71 18.69
C LEU A 100 -30.15 -1.58 18.61
N PRO A 101 -31.36 -1.02 18.68
CA PRO A 101 -32.56 -1.78 18.34
C PRO A 101 -32.32 -2.40 16.97
N SER A 102 -32.69 -3.67 16.80
CA SER A 102 -32.55 -4.32 15.49
C SER A 102 -33.22 -3.44 14.43
N LEU A 103 -32.69 -3.41 13.21
CA LEU A 103 -33.30 -2.67 12.10
C LEU A 103 -34.79 -3.00 11.96
N MET A 104 -35.18 -4.23 12.29
CA MET A 104 -36.57 -4.69 12.30
C MET A 104 -37.43 -4.06 13.40
N THR A 105 -36.84 -3.67 14.52
CA THR A 105 -37.51 -2.93 15.59
C THR A 105 -37.73 -1.46 15.19
N PHE A 106 -36.75 -0.85 14.52
CA PHE A 106 -36.86 0.51 14.00
C PHE A 106 -37.90 0.61 12.87
N LEU A 107 -37.87 -0.32 11.91
CA LEU A 107 -38.81 -0.33 10.77
C LEU A 107 -40.26 -0.63 11.16
N LYS A 108 -40.52 -1.28 12.30
CA LYS A 108 -41.87 -1.51 12.83
C LYS A 108 -42.46 -0.33 13.58
N ALA A 109 -41.66 0.70 13.88
CA ALA A 109 -42.08 1.89 14.61
C ALA A 109 -42.34 3.10 13.69
N LEU A 110 -42.23 2.91 12.37
CA LEU A 110 -42.64 3.85 11.33
C LEU A 110 -44.03 3.46 10.81
#